data_AF-A0A933JK52-F1
#
_entry.id   AF-A0A933JK52-F1
#
_cell.length_a   1.000
_cell.length_b   1.000
_cell.length_c   1.000
_cell.angle_alpha   90.00
_cell.angle_beta   90.00
_cell.angle_gamma   90.00
#
_symmetry.space_group_name_H-M   'P 1'
#
loop_
_entity.id
_entity.type
_entity.pdbx_description
1 polymer ?
#
loop_
_entity_poly.entity_id
_entity_poly.type
_entity_poly.pdbx_seq_one_letter_code
_entity_poly.pdbx_strand_id
1 'polypeptide(L)'
;MMIRSIHWLLVPALFQACSPAFDDEEHEDEPEELEESTEAVITCTPRSGVGYESGDRRTITLVSVDGKPVEINTANAFSNMRDAAARAGVRIRVNSGFRTNEEQQRLYSCMINCNCNSCNTAARPGYSAHQSGLALDLNTRNSGVLTWLNRNASRYGFRRTVSSEPWHWQYSGARATGPCSGTPPAATPPSSTTPPPSSTTPPSASTPTTQALEIVAPRAGGHYANGVWFKAKTNGTVHHVRYDSGGYLFGASEDAGAEFAYRRVFNTLGQHNVTVRGYDREDREITKKTVTIYVDAGEASQPEIQLVDLEDGMAYRNGFSLQISPMEGVASVVYSAGEYGLGVSRDTANGFPVDVVFNEYGARSIIVQALAADGRLVSQKAITIVIVPGTEDGLPPAIRFMSPLPGDQFGRDTIQLMAAGSDSVTRVVYYADGVEIGASSDAEGAFPTSRQFWQVGLRHLRVIGFNQHGDVAADQTIDITIR
;
A
#
# COMPACT_ATOMS: atom_id res chain seq x y z
N MET A 1 3.94 -56.12 -59.50
CA MET A 1 3.70 -56.42 -58.07
C MET A 1 3.15 -55.15 -57.45
N MET A 2 1.82 -54.95 -57.40
CA MET A 2 0.88 -55.50 -56.41
C MET A 2 1.24 -55.16 -54.96
N ILE A 3 0.54 -54.16 -54.40
CA ILE A 3 0.40 -53.94 -52.97
C ILE A 3 -0.95 -54.53 -52.54
N ARG A 4 -0.90 -55.45 -51.58
CA ARG A 4 -2.01 -56.05 -50.81
C ARG A 4 -1.75 -55.71 -49.34
N SER A 5 -2.69 -55.71 -48.39
CA SER A 5 -4.16 -55.66 -48.42
C SER A 5 -4.60 -55.31 -46.99
N ILE A 6 -5.78 -54.69 -46.84
CA ILE A 6 -6.48 -54.51 -45.56
C ILE A 6 -6.80 -55.88 -44.93
N HIS A 7 -6.82 -55.98 -43.60
CA HIS A 7 -7.84 -56.74 -42.83
C HIS A 7 -8.00 -56.16 -41.41
N TRP A 8 -9.15 -56.44 -40.81
CA TRP A 8 -9.81 -55.71 -39.71
C TRP A 8 -10.07 -56.61 -38.48
N LEU A 9 -10.67 -56.03 -37.42
CA LEU A 9 -11.41 -56.67 -36.30
C LEU A 9 -10.54 -57.27 -35.17
N LEU A 10 -10.93 -57.23 -33.87
CA LEU A 10 -12.27 -57.05 -33.25
C LEU A 10 -12.20 -56.34 -31.87
N VAL A 11 -13.34 -55.80 -31.42
CA VAL A 11 -13.60 -55.18 -30.09
C VAL A 11 -14.63 -56.05 -29.33
N PRO A 12 -14.56 -56.15 -27.99
CA PRO A 12 -15.67 -55.65 -27.14
C PRO A 12 -15.14 -54.89 -25.89
N ALA A 13 -15.64 -53.74 -25.42
CA ALA A 13 -17.00 -53.19 -25.26
C ALA A 13 -17.71 -53.58 -23.95
N LEU A 14 -17.90 -52.59 -23.06
CA LEU A 14 -18.97 -52.37 -22.06
C LEU A 14 -18.72 -50.96 -21.46
N PHE A 15 -19.53 -49.92 -21.75
CA PHE A 15 -20.77 -49.50 -21.05
C PHE A 15 -20.56 -49.28 -19.52
N GLN A 16 -21.00 -48.20 -18.86
CA GLN A 16 -22.19 -47.34 -19.05
C GLN A 16 -21.91 -45.97 -18.35
N ALA A 17 -21.94 -44.81 -19.02
CA ALA A 17 -23.09 -43.93 -19.32
C ALA A 17 -23.71 -43.15 -18.14
N CYS A 18 -23.72 -41.80 -18.22
CA CYS A 18 -24.88 -40.96 -17.90
C CYS A 18 -24.78 -39.54 -18.51
N SER A 19 -25.83 -39.11 -19.21
CA SER A 19 -26.13 -37.74 -19.69
C SER A 19 -27.68 -37.62 -19.70
N PRO A 20 -28.29 -36.42 -19.64
CA PRO A 20 -28.52 -35.61 -20.85
C PRO A 20 -28.47 -34.06 -20.62
N ALA A 21 -28.14 -33.25 -21.65
CA ALA A 21 -29.03 -32.34 -22.42
C ALA A 21 -29.73 -31.22 -21.59
N PHE A 22 -30.00 -30.00 -22.08
CA PHE A 22 -30.12 -29.42 -23.43
C PHE A 22 -29.43 -28.02 -23.48
N ASP A 23 -29.46 -27.14 -24.48
CA ASP A 23 -30.13 -27.02 -25.82
C ASP A 23 -29.24 -26.18 -26.78
N ASP A 24 -29.63 -26.00 -28.05
CA ASP A 24 -28.99 -25.11 -29.05
C ASP A 24 -29.67 -23.72 -29.13
N GLU A 25 -28.90 -22.63 -29.32
CA GLU A 25 -29.33 -21.47 -30.14
C GLU A 25 -28.09 -20.77 -30.77
N GLU A 26 -28.09 -20.65 -32.10
CA GLU A 26 -27.29 -19.65 -32.81
C GLU A 26 -27.90 -18.26 -32.58
N HIS A 27 -27.07 -17.23 -32.39
CA HIS A 27 -27.48 -15.83 -32.55
C HIS A 27 -26.53 -15.14 -33.52
N GLU A 28 -27.10 -14.50 -34.54
CA GLU A 28 -26.38 -13.86 -35.63
C GLU A 28 -25.69 -12.57 -35.17
N ASP A 29 -24.58 -12.20 -35.83
CA ASP A 29 -23.87 -10.94 -35.59
C ASP A 29 -24.74 -9.72 -35.97
N GLU A 30 -25.29 -8.99 -34.98
CA GLU A 30 -25.57 -7.57 -35.14
C GLU A 30 -24.37 -6.73 -34.65
N PRO A 31 -23.90 -5.73 -35.42
CA PRO A 31 -22.79 -4.90 -35.00
C PRO A 31 -23.27 -3.90 -33.95
N GLU A 32 -22.80 -4.03 -32.71
CA GLU A 32 -23.05 -3.00 -31.68
C GLU A 32 -22.55 -1.64 -32.18
N GLU A 33 -23.48 -0.69 -32.18
CA GLU A 33 -23.37 0.56 -32.90
C GLU A 33 -22.27 1.46 -32.29
N LEU A 34 -21.59 2.22 -33.15
CA LEU A 34 -20.55 3.16 -32.75
C LEU A 34 -21.09 4.14 -31.69
N GLU A 35 -20.60 4.11 -30.45
CA GLU A 35 -20.97 5.13 -29.45
C GLU A 35 -20.56 6.53 -29.92
N GLU A 36 -21.55 7.24 -30.46
CA GLU A 36 -21.40 8.57 -31.01
C GLU A 36 -21.43 9.64 -29.91
N SER A 37 -20.38 10.45 -29.87
CA SER A 37 -20.38 11.80 -29.27
C SER A 37 -20.54 11.96 -27.75
N THR A 38 -19.57 11.44 -26.98
CA THR A 38 -19.14 12.23 -25.80
C THR A 38 -18.50 13.54 -26.29
N GLU A 39 -19.28 14.63 -26.34
CA GLU A 39 -18.76 15.98 -26.57
C GLU A 39 -17.64 16.30 -25.56
N ALA A 40 -16.61 17.01 -26.02
CA ALA A 40 -15.41 17.25 -25.23
C ALA A 40 -15.64 18.39 -24.22
N VAL A 41 -16.25 18.08 -23.07
CA VAL A 41 -16.75 19.10 -22.12
C VAL A 41 -15.62 19.90 -21.45
N ILE A 42 -15.74 21.23 -21.47
CA ILE A 42 -15.00 22.14 -20.58
C ILE A 42 -16.00 22.70 -19.56
N THR A 43 -15.72 22.53 -18.28
CA THR A 43 -16.53 23.07 -17.18
C THR A 43 -15.73 24.13 -16.44
N CYS A 44 -16.13 25.39 -16.64
CA CYS A 44 -15.41 26.57 -16.14
C CYS A 44 -15.65 26.91 -14.66
N THR A 45 -16.12 25.97 -13.84
CA THR A 45 -16.26 26.17 -12.39
C THR A 45 -14.86 26.27 -11.77
N PRO A 46 -14.42 27.45 -11.29
CA PRO A 46 -13.06 27.62 -10.83
C PRO A 46 -12.90 27.02 -9.43
N ARG A 47 -11.85 26.21 -9.24
CA ARG A 47 -11.42 25.73 -7.93
C ARG A 47 -9.98 26.14 -7.65
N SER A 48 -9.68 26.50 -6.40
CA SER A 48 -8.29 26.72 -5.99
C SER A 48 -7.52 25.38 -5.98
N GLY A 49 -6.25 25.44 -6.35
CA GLY A 49 -5.32 24.31 -6.35
C GLY A 49 -3.93 24.73 -5.91
N VAL A 50 -3.11 23.75 -5.52
CA VAL A 50 -1.71 23.95 -5.12
C VAL A 50 -0.82 23.33 -6.19
N GLY A 51 -0.25 24.19 -7.03
CA GLY A 51 0.74 23.79 -8.03
C GLY A 51 2.16 23.96 -7.54
N TYR A 52 3.11 23.45 -8.33
CA TYR A 52 4.55 23.60 -8.10
C TYR A 52 5.26 23.93 -9.42
N GLU A 53 6.26 24.80 -9.38
CA GLU A 53 7.18 25.03 -10.50
C GLU A 53 8.59 25.18 -9.95
N SER A 54 9.55 24.39 -10.46
CA SER A 54 10.94 24.38 -9.99
C SER A 54 11.12 24.14 -8.49
N GLY A 55 10.16 23.44 -7.85
CA GLY A 55 10.11 23.21 -6.41
C GLY A 55 9.25 24.23 -5.63
N ASP A 56 8.98 25.41 -6.19
CA ASP A 56 8.23 26.47 -5.50
C ASP A 56 6.72 26.20 -5.51
N ARG A 57 6.11 26.23 -4.31
CA ARG A 57 4.67 26.03 -4.10
C ARG A 57 3.88 27.26 -4.54
N ARG A 58 2.87 27.08 -5.41
CA ARG A 58 2.07 28.17 -5.99
C ARG A 58 0.57 27.90 -5.86
N THR A 59 -0.23 28.94 -5.66
CA THR A 59 -1.68 28.84 -5.83
C THR A 59 -2.02 28.93 -7.31
N ILE A 60 -2.82 27.99 -7.81
CA ILE A 60 -3.31 27.97 -9.19
C ILE A 60 -4.84 27.91 -9.20
N THR A 61 -5.48 28.41 -10.25
CA THR A 61 -6.92 28.24 -10.47
C THR A 61 -7.13 27.12 -11.47
N LEU A 62 -7.88 26.10 -11.08
CA LEU A 62 -8.17 24.92 -11.88
C LEU A 62 -9.62 24.94 -12.35
N VAL A 63 -9.86 24.40 -13.55
CA VAL A 63 -11.16 24.10 -14.16
C VAL A 63 -11.15 22.64 -14.65
N SER A 64 -12.27 22.14 -15.18
CA SER A 64 -12.34 20.79 -15.76
C SER A 64 -12.30 20.83 -17.29
N VAL A 65 -11.51 19.94 -17.89
CA VAL A 65 -11.42 19.71 -19.34
C VAL A 65 -11.43 18.19 -19.56
N ASP A 66 -12.43 17.66 -20.27
CA ASP A 66 -12.59 16.22 -20.51
C ASP A 66 -12.55 15.38 -19.20
N GLY A 67 -13.10 15.95 -18.11
CA GLY A 67 -13.09 15.36 -16.77
C GLY A 67 -11.76 15.47 -16.01
N LYS A 68 -10.72 16.08 -16.61
CA LYS A 68 -9.39 16.26 -16.02
C LYS A 68 -9.23 17.69 -15.47
N PRO A 69 -8.57 17.87 -14.31
CA PRO A 69 -8.28 19.21 -13.82
C PRO A 69 -7.20 19.87 -14.70
N VAL A 70 -7.38 21.13 -15.07
CA VAL A 70 -6.42 21.91 -15.87
C VAL A 70 -6.37 23.34 -15.35
N GLU A 71 -5.19 23.98 -15.36
CA GLU A 71 -5.06 25.39 -14.97
C GLU A 71 -5.83 26.31 -15.94
N ILE A 72 -6.47 27.36 -15.43
CA ILE A 72 -7.50 28.12 -16.16
C ILE A 72 -6.99 28.79 -17.45
N ASN A 73 -5.77 29.31 -17.49
CA ASN A 73 -5.17 29.86 -18.71
C ASN A 73 -4.81 28.73 -19.69
N THR A 74 -4.26 27.63 -19.18
CA THR A 74 -3.94 26.42 -19.96
C THR A 74 -5.19 25.81 -20.59
N ALA A 75 -6.32 25.78 -19.87
CA ALA A 75 -7.62 25.34 -20.38
C ALA A 75 -8.18 26.30 -21.45
N ASN A 76 -8.09 27.62 -21.25
CA ASN A 76 -8.47 28.61 -22.25
C ASN A 76 -7.65 28.46 -23.55
N ALA A 77 -6.32 28.36 -23.42
CA ALA A 77 -5.42 28.14 -24.56
C ALA A 77 -5.70 26.80 -25.26
N PHE A 78 -5.93 25.73 -24.49
CA PHE A 78 -6.28 24.42 -25.02
C PHE A 78 -7.62 24.44 -25.78
N SER A 79 -8.65 25.16 -25.30
CA SER A 79 -9.91 25.32 -26.03
C SER A 79 -9.68 25.89 -27.41
N ASN A 80 -8.95 27.02 -27.51
CA ASN A 80 -8.64 27.65 -28.79
C ASN A 80 -7.87 26.72 -29.75
N MET A 81 -6.94 25.91 -29.21
CA MET A 81 -6.20 24.89 -29.97
C MET A 81 -7.12 23.75 -30.44
N ARG A 82 -8.03 23.28 -29.58
CA ARG A 82 -8.97 22.20 -29.86
C ARG A 82 -10.01 22.58 -30.91
N ASP A 83 -10.52 23.82 -30.86
CA ASP A 83 -11.46 24.34 -31.85
C ASP A 83 -10.80 24.50 -33.23
N ALA A 84 -9.52 24.87 -33.26
CA ALA A 84 -8.72 24.91 -34.49
C ALA A 84 -8.41 23.51 -35.05
N ALA A 85 -8.15 22.52 -34.18
CA ALA A 85 -7.99 21.12 -34.59
C ALA A 85 -9.31 20.56 -35.15
N ALA A 86 -10.44 20.82 -34.47
CA ALA A 86 -11.76 20.36 -34.90
C ALA A 86 -12.16 20.92 -36.27
N ARG A 87 -11.92 22.21 -36.53
CA ARG A 87 -12.09 22.82 -37.87
C ARG A 87 -11.20 22.21 -38.97
N ALA A 88 -10.12 21.53 -38.59
CA ALA A 88 -9.25 20.78 -39.50
C ALA A 88 -9.57 19.27 -39.55
N GLY A 89 -10.71 18.83 -38.98
CA GLY A 89 -11.11 17.43 -38.92
C GLY A 89 -10.41 16.59 -37.83
N VAL A 90 -9.65 17.23 -36.93
CA VAL A 90 -8.82 16.53 -35.93
C VAL A 90 -9.42 16.70 -34.53
N ARG A 91 -9.78 15.59 -33.87
CA ARG A 91 -10.37 15.60 -32.52
C ARG A 91 -9.28 15.35 -31.46
N ILE A 92 -8.89 16.41 -30.74
CA ILE A 92 -7.95 16.32 -29.61
C ILE A 92 -8.69 16.27 -28.26
N ARG A 93 -8.23 15.42 -27.35
CA ARG A 93 -8.78 15.20 -25.99
C ARG A 93 -7.65 15.18 -24.95
N VAL A 94 -7.96 15.59 -23.72
CA VAL A 94 -7.06 15.52 -22.56
C VAL A 94 -7.17 14.17 -21.86
N ASN A 95 -6.07 13.41 -21.82
CA ASN A 95 -5.96 12.17 -21.07
C ASN A 95 -5.49 12.43 -19.63
N SER A 96 -4.54 13.36 -19.45
CA SER A 96 -4.06 13.84 -18.14
C SER A 96 -3.80 15.34 -18.18
N GLY A 97 -4.01 16.01 -17.05
CA GLY A 97 -3.87 17.46 -16.91
C GLY A 97 -2.98 17.83 -15.72
N PHE A 98 -3.47 18.74 -14.87
CA PHE A 98 -2.85 19.03 -13.59
C PHE A 98 -2.73 17.78 -12.71
N ARG A 99 -1.57 17.63 -12.05
CA ARG A 99 -1.23 16.55 -11.13
C ARG A 99 -0.78 17.15 -9.80
N THR A 100 -1.26 16.64 -8.67
CA THR A 100 -0.83 17.13 -7.36
C THR A 100 0.61 16.69 -7.04
N ASN A 101 1.19 17.23 -5.97
CA ASN A 101 2.52 16.81 -5.52
C ASN A 101 2.53 15.37 -5.00
N GLU A 102 1.43 14.95 -4.39
CA GLU A 102 1.20 13.60 -3.87
C GLU A 102 1.08 12.58 -5.00
N GLU A 103 0.34 12.90 -6.05
CA GLU A 103 0.26 12.08 -7.27
C GLU A 103 1.62 11.98 -7.97
N GLN A 104 2.39 13.08 -8.05
CA GLN A 104 3.75 13.04 -8.58
C GLN A 104 4.70 12.24 -7.68
N GLN A 105 4.56 12.33 -6.35
CA GLN A 105 5.33 11.53 -5.38
C GLN A 105 5.05 10.05 -5.55
N ARG A 106 3.80 9.63 -5.79
CA ARG A 106 3.47 8.24 -6.11
C ARG A 106 4.20 7.76 -7.36
N LEU A 107 4.16 8.53 -8.46
CA LEU A 107 4.85 8.18 -9.71
C LEU A 107 6.38 8.13 -9.55
N TYR A 108 6.95 9.08 -8.82
CA TYR A 108 8.38 9.10 -8.52
C TYR A 108 8.80 7.94 -7.59
N SER A 109 7.98 7.58 -6.60
CA SER A 109 8.23 6.39 -5.78
C SER A 109 8.12 5.09 -6.59
N CYS A 110 7.21 5.00 -7.57
CA CYS A 110 7.21 3.87 -8.50
C CYS A 110 8.46 3.78 -9.37
N MET A 111 9.14 4.91 -9.63
CA MET A 111 10.45 4.93 -10.30
C MET A 111 11.48 4.13 -9.54
N ILE A 112 11.70 4.55 -8.29
CA ILE A 112 12.87 4.20 -7.52
C ILE A 112 12.78 2.74 -7.09
N ASN A 113 11.56 2.28 -6.83
CA ASN A 113 11.28 0.92 -6.41
C ASN A 113 10.89 -0.01 -7.57
N CYS A 114 10.78 0.50 -8.80
CA CYS A 114 10.38 -0.24 -10.01
C CYS A 114 9.12 -1.12 -9.81
N ASN A 115 8.17 -0.67 -8.99
CA ASN A 115 7.05 -1.47 -8.48
C ASN A 115 5.68 -1.07 -9.06
N CYS A 116 5.62 -0.08 -9.95
CA CYS A 116 4.42 0.24 -10.73
C CYS A 116 4.77 0.97 -12.03
N ASN A 117 3.78 1.14 -12.93
CA ASN A 117 3.90 1.92 -14.16
C ASN A 117 5.09 1.49 -15.06
N SER A 118 5.40 0.19 -15.11
CA SER A 118 6.51 -0.39 -15.90
C SER A 118 7.87 0.33 -15.71
N CYS A 119 8.08 0.97 -14.56
CA CYS A 119 9.27 1.76 -14.25
C CYS A 119 9.53 2.92 -15.24
N ASN A 120 8.47 3.40 -15.94
CA ASN A 120 8.47 4.56 -16.83
C ASN A 120 8.89 5.83 -16.10
N THR A 121 9.81 6.63 -16.68
CA THR A 121 10.42 7.84 -16.08
C THR A 121 9.42 8.89 -15.57
N ALA A 122 9.72 9.53 -14.43
CA ALA A 122 8.94 10.63 -13.87
C ALA A 122 9.84 11.63 -13.11
N ALA A 123 9.50 12.92 -13.22
CA ALA A 123 10.20 13.99 -12.53
C ALA A 123 10.08 13.88 -11.00
N ARG A 124 11.04 14.49 -10.28
CA ARG A 124 10.96 14.67 -8.83
C ARG A 124 9.71 15.49 -8.46
N PRO A 125 9.03 15.19 -7.33
CA PRO A 125 7.93 16.01 -6.84
C PRO A 125 8.38 17.44 -6.60
N GLY A 126 7.57 18.39 -7.09
CA GLY A 126 7.87 19.82 -7.16
C GLY A 126 8.38 20.27 -8.54
N TYR A 127 8.84 19.35 -9.39
CA TYR A 127 9.51 19.64 -10.67
C TYR A 127 8.76 19.13 -11.90
N SER A 128 7.62 18.48 -11.74
CA SER A 128 6.80 18.00 -12.86
C SER A 128 5.97 19.12 -13.48
N ALA A 129 5.98 19.24 -14.81
CA ALA A 129 5.17 20.23 -15.53
C ALA A 129 3.65 20.03 -15.36
N HIS A 130 3.20 18.83 -14.96
CA HIS A 130 1.81 18.63 -14.57
C HIS A 130 1.48 19.31 -13.23
N GLN A 131 2.45 19.44 -12.32
CA GLN A 131 2.25 20.16 -11.07
C GLN A 131 2.18 21.67 -11.25
N SER A 132 2.78 22.24 -12.30
CA SER A 132 2.59 23.66 -12.59
C SER A 132 1.20 23.96 -13.17
N GLY A 133 0.46 22.91 -13.56
CA GLY A 133 -0.83 23.00 -14.27
C GLY A 133 -0.69 23.27 -15.77
N LEU A 134 0.54 23.43 -16.27
CA LEU A 134 0.84 23.83 -17.65
C LEU A 134 0.95 22.65 -18.62
N ALA A 135 1.13 21.41 -18.15
CA ALA A 135 1.23 20.23 -19.00
C ALA A 135 -0.10 19.50 -19.20
N LEU A 136 -0.31 19.02 -20.43
CA LEU A 136 -1.40 18.15 -20.84
C LEU A 136 -0.83 16.91 -21.55
N ASP A 137 -1.30 15.73 -21.15
CA ASP A 137 -1.12 14.51 -21.93
C ASP A 137 -2.31 14.33 -22.86
N LEU A 138 -2.09 14.31 -24.17
CA LEU A 138 -3.13 14.30 -25.20
C LEU A 138 -3.24 12.94 -25.91
N ASN A 139 -4.39 12.70 -26.56
CA ASN A 139 -4.72 11.49 -27.34
C ASN A 139 -3.93 11.32 -28.65
N THR A 140 -2.61 11.53 -28.62
CA THR A 140 -1.73 11.58 -29.81
C THR A 140 -1.53 10.25 -30.54
N ARG A 141 -2.00 9.13 -29.97
CA ARG A 141 -2.11 7.84 -30.65
C ARG A 141 -3.22 7.82 -31.70
N ASN A 142 -4.21 8.71 -31.60
CA ASN A 142 -5.31 8.81 -32.56
C ASN A 142 -4.79 9.40 -33.89
N SER A 143 -5.31 8.90 -35.01
CA SER A 143 -4.88 9.29 -36.35
C SER A 143 -4.91 10.82 -36.56
N GLY A 144 -3.87 11.35 -37.19
CA GLY A 144 -3.73 12.78 -37.50
C GLY A 144 -3.40 13.71 -36.32
N VAL A 145 -3.69 13.34 -35.06
CA VAL A 145 -3.53 14.21 -33.89
C VAL A 145 -2.09 14.70 -33.70
N LEU A 146 -1.12 13.78 -33.62
CA LEU A 146 0.29 14.14 -33.43
C LEU A 146 0.82 15.02 -34.59
N THR A 147 0.47 14.68 -35.82
CA THR A 147 0.85 15.41 -37.03
C THR A 147 0.24 16.80 -37.11
N TRP A 148 -0.96 17.00 -36.55
CA TRP A 148 -1.58 18.31 -36.42
C TRP A 148 -0.91 19.15 -35.33
N LEU A 149 -0.70 18.58 -34.13
CA LEU A 149 -0.07 19.26 -33.00
C LEU A 149 1.36 19.72 -33.34
N ASN A 150 2.18 18.85 -33.92
CA ASN A 150 3.56 19.17 -34.36
C ASN A 150 3.63 20.39 -35.29
N ARG A 151 2.58 20.67 -36.09
CA ARG A 151 2.53 21.79 -37.04
C ARG A 151 1.87 23.06 -36.48
N ASN A 152 0.99 22.93 -35.48
CA ASN A 152 0.08 24.01 -35.08
C ASN A 152 0.12 24.38 -33.59
N ALA A 153 0.48 23.48 -32.69
CA ALA A 153 0.34 23.69 -31.24
C ALA A 153 1.12 24.91 -30.71
N SER A 154 2.27 25.22 -31.33
CA SER A 154 3.09 26.39 -30.99
C SER A 154 2.38 27.73 -31.20
N ARG A 155 1.41 27.81 -32.13
CA ARG A 155 0.56 28.99 -32.38
C ARG A 155 -0.39 29.28 -31.21
N TYR A 156 -0.67 28.27 -30.40
CA TYR A 156 -1.51 28.32 -29.21
C TYR A 156 -0.68 28.29 -27.92
N GLY A 157 0.64 28.50 -28.02
CA GLY A 157 1.55 28.53 -26.87
C GLY A 157 1.92 27.16 -26.30
N PHE A 158 1.56 26.05 -26.95
CA PHE A 158 1.93 24.70 -26.53
C PHE A 158 3.19 24.20 -27.25
N ARG A 159 4.06 23.49 -26.51
CA ARG A 159 5.27 22.85 -27.04
C ARG A 159 5.40 21.44 -26.49
N ARG A 160 5.88 20.51 -27.31
CA ARG A 160 6.33 19.20 -26.85
C ARG A 160 7.71 19.35 -26.22
N THR A 161 7.79 19.30 -24.89
CA THR A 161 9.02 19.50 -24.11
C THR A 161 9.75 18.19 -23.78
N VAL A 162 9.06 17.04 -23.85
CA VAL A 162 9.64 15.71 -23.61
C VAL A 162 9.70 14.94 -24.95
N SER A 163 10.92 14.70 -25.43
CA SER A 163 11.17 14.12 -26.77
C SER A 163 10.87 12.63 -26.89
N SER A 164 10.83 11.89 -25.78
CA SER A 164 10.36 10.50 -25.70
C SER A 164 8.83 10.38 -25.68
N GLU A 165 8.11 11.44 -25.29
CA GLU A 165 6.67 11.38 -25.00
C GLU A 165 5.87 12.16 -26.05
N PRO A 166 5.33 11.51 -27.11
CA PRO A 166 4.55 12.20 -28.15
C PRO A 166 3.23 12.81 -27.62
N TRP A 167 2.72 12.28 -26.50
CA TRP A 167 1.51 12.76 -25.84
C TRP A 167 1.71 14.01 -24.99
N HIS A 168 2.93 14.36 -24.57
CA HIS A 168 3.16 15.38 -23.56
C HIS A 168 3.34 16.79 -24.17
N TRP A 169 2.42 17.71 -23.87
CA TRP A 169 2.41 19.08 -24.38
C TRP A 169 2.32 20.10 -23.25
N GLN A 170 3.32 20.97 -23.15
CA GLN A 170 3.41 22.01 -22.13
C GLN A 170 3.06 23.39 -22.69
N TYR A 171 2.18 24.09 -21.99
CA TYR A 171 1.80 25.46 -22.26
C TYR A 171 2.83 26.47 -21.71
N SER A 172 3.01 27.58 -22.41
CA SER A 172 3.96 28.65 -22.05
C SER A 172 3.63 29.43 -20.77
N GLY A 173 2.44 29.27 -20.18
CA GLY A 173 2.00 30.02 -19.00
C GLY A 173 1.54 31.45 -19.28
N ALA A 174 1.51 31.89 -20.54
CA ALA A 174 0.98 33.20 -20.92
C ALA A 174 -0.52 33.32 -20.57
N ARG A 175 -1.00 34.53 -20.24
CA ARG A 175 -2.43 34.76 -19.98
C ARG A 175 -3.24 34.47 -21.25
N ALA A 176 -4.27 33.64 -21.15
CA ALA A 176 -5.09 33.22 -22.29
C ALA A 176 -6.56 33.56 -22.11
N THR A 177 -7.15 34.13 -23.16
CA THR A 177 -8.60 34.31 -23.28
C THR A 177 -9.25 33.05 -23.86
N GLY A 178 -10.44 32.71 -23.38
CA GLY A 178 -11.17 31.48 -23.67
C GLY A 178 -12.41 31.33 -22.80
N PRO A 179 -13.12 30.18 -22.85
CA PRO A 179 -14.43 30.01 -22.24
C PRO A 179 -14.47 30.27 -20.72
N CYS A 180 -13.35 30.09 -20.01
CA CYS A 180 -13.27 30.26 -18.56
C CYS A 180 -12.73 31.63 -18.13
N SER A 181 -12.78 32.66 -18.98
CA SER A 181 -12.21 34.00 -18.69
C SER A 181 -13.10 34.91 -17.84
N GLY A 182 -14.24 34.43 -17.34
CA GLY A 182 -15.17 35.22 -16.52
C GLY A 182 -14.67 35.46 -15.10
N THR A 183 -14.91 36.66 -14.57
CA THR A 183 -14.49 37.08 -13.21
C THR A 183 -15.19 36.24 -12.13
N PRO A 184 -14.48 35.68 -11.14
CA PRO A 184 -15.11 35.06 -9.96
C PRO A 184 -15.90 36.11 -9.15
N PRO A 185 -17.09 35.79 -8.62
CA PRO A 185 -17.81 36.71 -7.74
C PRO A 185 -17.00 37.01 -6.48
N ALA A 186 -16.83 38.29 -6.14
CA ALA A 186 -16.17 38.70 -4.90
C ALA A 186 -17.02 38.31 -3.68
N ALA A 187 -16.40 37.67 -2.69
CA ALA A 187 -17.09 37.28 -1.46
C ALA A 187 -17.47 38.53 -0.64
N THR A 188 -18.77 38.82 -0.55
CA THR A 188 -19.31 39.91 0.26
C THR A 188 -19.78 39.36 1.62
N PRO A 189 -19.39 39.94 2.77
CA PRO A 189 -19.89 39.49 4.07
C PRO A 189 -21.35 39.91 4.27
N PRO A 190 -22.21 39.06 4.88
CA PRO A 190 -23.62 39.39 5.07
C PRO A 190 -23.82 40.42 6.21
N SER A 191 -24.36 41.58 5.87
CA SER A 191 -24.91 42.52 6.87
C SER A 191 -26.30 42.10 7.32
N SER A 192 -26.61 42.34 8.59
CA SER A 192 -27.90 42.04 9.22
C SER A 192 -29.02 42.95 8.74
N THR A 193 -30.16 42.39 8.30
CA THR A 193 -31.44 43.12 8.27
C THR A 193 -32.61 42.15 8.52
N THR A 194 -33.48 42.52 9.45
CA THR A 194 -34.62 41.73 9.94
C THR A 194 -35.82 41.81 8.98
N PRO A 195 -36.54 40.71 8.69
CA PRO A 195 -37.82 40.76 7.96
C PRO A 195 -39.04 41.01 8.88
N PRO A 196 -40.14 41.59 8.35
CA PRO A 196 -41.37 41.85 9.10
C PRO A 196 -42.26 40.59 9.25
N PRO A 197 -43.27 40.60 10.14
CA PRO A 197 -44.12 39.44 10.36
C PRO A 197 -45.18 39.28 9.28
N SER A 198 -45.49 38.03 8.93
CA SER A 198 -46.75 37.67 8.28
C SER A 198 -47.23 36.31 8.76
N SER A 199 -48.41 36.33 9.38
CA SER A 199 -49.10 35.17 9.93
C SER A 199 -49.85 34.43 8.83
N THR A 200 -49.47 33.20 8.53
CA THR A 200 -50.42 32.19 8.04
C THR A 200 -49.95 30.82 8.50
N THR A 201 -50.77 30.13 9.28
CA THR A 201 -50.45 28.84 9.90
C THR A 201 -50.52 27.70 8.87
N PRO A 202 -49.42 26.97 8.59
CA PRO A 202 -49.49 25.65 7.97
C PRO A 202 -49.83 24.59 9.04
N PRO A 203 -50.28 23.38 8.65
CA PRO A 203 -50.68 22.36 9.61
C PRO A 203 -49.51 21.93 10.51
N SER A 204 -49.86 21.37 11.68
CA SER A 204 -48.92 20.93 12.72
C SER A 204 -47.85 20.00 12.17
N ALA A 205 -46.71 20.57 11.76
CA ALA A 205 -45.52 19.81 11.47
C ALA A 205 -45.04 19.17 12.78
N SER A 206 -44.96 17.85 12.80
CA SER A 206 -44.18 17.11 13.79
C SER A 206 -42.83 17.80 13.91
N THR A 207 -42.46 18.21 15.14
CA THR A 207 -41.19 18.87 15.43
C THR A 207 -40.08 18.13 14.68
N PRO A 208 -39.31 18.77 13.78
CA PRO A 208 -38.20 18.10 13.14
C PRO A 208 -37.22 17.76 14.25
N THR A 209 -37.14 16.48 14.62
CA THR A 209 -36.12 15.97 15.53
C THR A 209 -34.79 16.35 14.91
N THR A 210 -34.13 17.37 15.47
CA THR A 210 -32.86 17.88 14.97
C THR A 210 -31.87 16.71 14.94
N GLN A 211 -31.58 16.21 13.73
CA GLN A 211 -30.75 15.04 13.57
C GLN A 211 -29.34 15.39 14.02
N ALA A 212 -29.00 14.88 15.20
CA ALA A 212 -27.81 15.23 15.92
C ALA A 212 -26.64 14.48 15.30
N LEU A 213 -25.87 15.19 14.47
CA LEU A 213 -24.54 14.77 14.08
C LEU A 213 -23.59 15.08 15.24
N GLU A 214 -22.99 14.07 15.81
CA GLU A 214 -21.93 14.16 16.80
C GLU A 214 -20.59 13.79 16.15
N ILE A 215 -19.54 14.54 16.42
CA ILE A 215 -18.17 14.17 16.03
C ILE A 215 -17.56 13.50 17.26
N VAL A 216 -17.40 12.19 17.20
CA VAL A 216 -16.89 11.35 18.31
C VAL A 216 -15.38 11.50 18.41
N ALA A 217 -14.71 11.54 17.25
CA ALA A 217 -13.30 11.83 17.11
C ALA A 217 -13.06 12.57 15.77
N PRO A 218 -12.04 13.43 15.68
CA PRO A 218 -11.28 14.03 16.78
C PRO A 218 -12.12 15.02 17.61
N ARG A 219 -11.65 15.33 18.84
CA ARG A 219 -12.31 16.26 19.77
C ARG A 219 -11.91 17.71 19.48
N ALA A 220 -12.81 18.65 19.78
CA ALA A 220 -12.56 20.08 19.62
C ALA A 220 -11.35 20.56 20.43
N GLY A 221 -10.45 21.29 19.78
CA GLY A 221 -9.21 21.81 20.35
C GLY A 221 -8.11 20.77 20.57
N GLY A 222 -8.34 19.49 20.24
CA GLY A 222 -7.36 18.43 20.44
C GLY A 222 -6.16 18.52 19.50
N HIS A 223 -5.01 18.05 20.02
CA HIS A 223 -3.76 17.86 19.30
C HIS A 223 -3.60 16.39 18.89
N TYR A 224 -3.20 16.15 17.65
CA TYR A 224 -3.16 14.82 17.04
C TYR A 224 -1.95 14.65 16.14
N ALA A 225 -1.21 13.54 16.27
CA ALA A 225 -0.20 13.17 15.31
C ALA A 225 -0.83 12.88 13.92
N ASN A 226 -0.03 13.01 12.86
CA ASN A 226 -0.52 13.05 11.49
C ASN A 226 -1.06 11.68 11.00
N GLY A 227 -2.29 11.64 10.49
CA GLY A 227 -3.01 10.37 10.27
C GLY A 227 -4.21 10.20 11.19
N VAL A 228 -4.96 11.29 11.39
CA VAL A 228 -6.07 11.42 12.33
C VAL A 228 -7.28 10.59 11.88
N TRP A 229 -7.90 9.91 12.84
CA TRP A 229 -9.19 9.25 12.65
C TRP A 229 -10.36 10.20 12.92
N PHE A 230 -11.25 10.30 11.93
CA PHE A 230 -12.54 10.96 12.03
C PHE A 230 -13.62 9.91 12.26
N LYS A 231 -14.51 10.16 13.21
CA LYS A 231 -15.68 9.33 13.52
C LYS A 231 -16.85 10.24 13.86
N ALA A 232 -18.02 9.93 13.32
CA ALA A 232 -19.26 10.65 13.58
C ALA A 232 -20.39 9.70 13.95
N LYS A 233 -21.25 10.13 14.88
CA LYS A 233 -22.50 9.46 15.24
C LYS A 233 -23.68 10.28 14.79
N THR A 234 -24.75 9.60 14.41
CA THR A 234 -26.03 10.20 14.00
C THR A 234 -27.18 9.43 14.63
N ASN A 235 -28.19 10.14 15.12
CA ASN A 235 -29.38 9.53 15.72
C ASN A 235 -30.57 9.43 14.74
N GLY A 236 -30.31 9.35 13.42
CA GLY A 236 -31.34 9.55 12.39
C GLY A 236 -31.02 8.95 11.02
N THR A 237 -31.60 9.55 9.98
CA THR A 237 -31.68 9.04 8.59
C THR A 237 -30.46 9.37 7.73
N VAL A 238 -29.30 9.65 8.33
CA VAL A 238 -28.06 9.90 7.60
C VAL A 238 -27.58 8.59 6.96
N HIS A 239 -27.51 8.58 5.63
CA HIS A 239 -27.06 7.43 4.85
C HIS A 239 -25.53 7.40 4.74
N HIS A 240 -24.92 8.54 4.44
CA HIS A 240 -23.47 8.70 4.41
C HIS A 240 -23.05 10.08 4.92
N VAL A 241 -21.76 10.21 5.23
CA VAL A 241 -21.15 11.49 5.58
C VAL A 241 -20.00 11.85 4.63
N ARG A 242 -19.72 13.15 4.57
CA ARG A 242 -18.56 13.71 3.89
C ARG A 242 -17.74 14.56 4.88
N TYR A 243 -16.43 14.42 4.82
CA TYR A 243 -15.44 15.12 5.64
C TYR A 243 -14.72 16.16 4.77
N ASP A 244 -14.90 17.44 5.08
CA ASP A 244 -14.22 18.55 4.42
C ASP A 244 -13.38 19.38 5.41
N SER A 245 -12.33 20.05 4.92
CA SER A 245 -11.65 21.08 5.70
C SER A 245 -11.44 22.31 4.86
N GLY A 246 -11.94 23.46 5.34
CA GLY A 246 -11.97 24.70 4.57
C GLY A 246 -12.71 24.58 3.23
N GLY A 247 -13.69 23.67 3.11
CA GLY A 247 -14.39 23.39 1.85
C GLY A 247 -13.69 22.39 0.91
N TYR A 248 -12.49 21.91 1.25
CA TYR A 248 -11.86 20.80 0.51
C TYR A 248 -12.40 19.46 1.04
N LEU A 249 -13.26 18.81 0.27
CA LEU A 249 -13.69 17.43 0.51
C LEU A 249 -12.45 16.52 0.51
N PHE A 250 -12.25 15.79 1.61
CA PHE A 250 -11.08 14.94 1.79
C PHE A 250 -11.40 13.49 2.12
N GLY A 251 -12.63 13.19 2.49
CA GLY A 251 -13.08 11.85 2.83
C GLY A 251 -14.60 11.75 2.78
N ALA A 252 -15.09 10.53 2.65
CA ALA A 252 -16.49 10.19 2.81
C ALA A 252 -16.56 8.82 3.49
N SER A 253 -17.68 8.53 4.15
CA SER A 253 -17.95 7.21 4.69
C SER A 253 -19.45 6.94 4.67
N GLU A 254 -19.82 5.74 4.24
CA GLU A 254 -21.18 5.21 4.26
C GLU A 254 -21.38 4.21 5.42
N ASP A 255 -20.28 3.78 6.07
CA ASP A 255 -20.32 2.82 7.16
C ASP A 255 -20.81 3.45 8.48
N ALA A 256 -22.14 3.49 8.64
CA ALA A 256 -22.78 3.90 9.88
C ALA A 256 -22.45 2.99 11.08
N GLY A 257 -22.09 1.72 10.84
CA GLY A 257 -21.73 0.75 11.88
C GLY A 257 -20.39 1.05 12.54
N ALA A 258 -19.42 1.53 11.76
CA ALA A 258 -18.11 1.98 12.24
C ALA A 258 -18.09 3.44 12.71
N GLU A 259 -19.23 4.05 13.03
CA GLU A 259 -19.33 5.50 13.35
C GLU A 259 -18.81 6.37 12.20
N PHE A 260 -19.11 5.99 10.95
CA PHE A 260 -18.65 6.65 9.73
C PHE A 260 -17.12 6.86 9.65
N ALA A 261 -16.33 5.92 10.18
CA ALA A 261 -14.90 6.09 10.37
C ALA A 261 -14.13 6.43 9.06
N TYR A 262 -13.33 7.50 9.09
CA TYR A 262 -12.45 7.91 8.00
C TYR A 262 -11.08 8.35 8.51
N ARG A 263 -9.96 7.80 8.00
CA ARG A 263 -8.60 8.25 8.38
C ARG A 263 -8.05 9.27 7.38
N ARG A 264 -7.45 10.35 7.87
CA ARG A 264 -6.69 11.29 7.03
C ARG A 264 -5.28 11.58 7.56
N VAL A 265 -4.30 11.35 6.70
CA VAL A 265 -3.00 12.04 6.77
C VAL A 265 -3.16 13.44 6.15
N PHE A 266 -2.76 14.46 6.88
CA PHE A 266 -2.80 15.87 6.50
C PHE A 266 -1.43 16.31 5.98
N ASN A 267 -1.41 16.94 4.80
CA ASN A 267 -0.17 17.40 4.18
C ASN A 267 0.28 18.78 4.70
N THR A 268 -0.50 19.37 5.61
CA THR A 268 -0.14 20.57 6.37
C THR A 268 -0.39 20.31 7.85
N LEU A 269 0.58 20.68 8.68
CA LEU A 269 0.48 20.61 10.14
C LEU A 269 -0.15 21.89 10.71
N GLY A 270 -0.45 21.91 12.00
CA GLY A 270 -1.12 23.01 12.68
C GLY A 270 -2.65 22.89 12.63
N GLN A 271 -3.33 24.04 12.67
CA GLN A 271 -4.79 24.09 12.86
C GLN A 271 -5.58 23.68 11.61
N HIS A 272 -6.57 22.80 11.78
CA HIS A 272 -7.57 22.45 10.77
C HIS A 272 -8.98 22.66 11.30
N ASN A 273 -9.84 23.28 10.51
CA ASN A 273 -11.28 23.31 10.73
C ASN A 273 -11.91 22.22 9.88
N VAL A 274 -12.35 21.12 10.49
CA VAL A 274 -12.95 19.97 9.81
C VAL A 274 -14.46 20.03 9.96
N THR A 275 -15.17 20.03 8.84
CA THR A 275 -16.63 19.92 8.78
C THR A 275 -17.01 18.51 8.37
N VAL A 276 -17.93 17.92 9.13
CA VAL A 276 -18.62 16.68 8.79
C VAL A 276 -20.03 17.03 8.32
N ARG A 277 -20.45 16.51 7.17
CA ARG A 277 -21.78 16.71 6.57
C ARG A 277 -22.46 15.37 6.43
N GLY A 278 -23.67 15.22 6.95
CA GLY A 278 -24.50 14.03 6.79
C GLY A 278 -25.56 14.24 5.71
N TYR A 279 -25.75 13.22 4.88
CA TYR A 279 -26.66 13.23 3.73
C TYR A 279 -27.73 12.13 3.86
N ASP A 280 -28.88 12.32 3.24
CA ASP A 280 -29.91 11.28 3.10
C ASP A 280 -29.64 10.35 1.89
N ARG A 281 -30.58 9.44 1.59
CA ARG A 281 -30.48 8.51 0.45
C ARG A 281 -30.64 9.18 -0.91
N GLU A 282 -31.13 10.42 -0.93
CA GLU A 282 -31.30 11.22 -2.15
C GLU A 282 -30.15 12.23 -2.32
N ASP A 283 -29.02 12.01 -1.64
CA ASP A 283 -27.79 12.81 -1.67
C ASP A 283 -27.95 14.27 -1.19
N ARG A 284 -29.00 14.57 -0.41
CA ARG A 284 -29.26 15.92 0.14
C ARG A 284 -28.57 16.10 1.48
N GLU A 285 -27.87 17.22 1.68
CA GLU A 285 -27.25 17.57 2.99
C GLU A 285 -28.35 17.85 4.01
N ILE A 286 -28.52 16.95 5.00
CA ILE A 286 -29.54 17.06 6.06
C ILE A 286 -28.99 17.51 7.41
N THR A 287 -27.68 17.42 7.63
CA THR A 287 -27.03 17.87 8.87
C THR A 287 -25.54 18.16 8.66
N LYS A 288 -24.93 19.02 9.46
CA LYS A 288 -23.47 19.24 9.49
C LYS A 288 -22.97 19.74 10.83
N LYS A 289 -21.70 19.50 11.11
CA LYS A 289 -21.00 19.97 12.31
C LYS A 289 -19.54 20.23 12.00
N THR A 290 -18.94 21.24 12.62
CA THR A 290 -17.54 21.61 12.42
C THR A 290 -16.78 21.50 13.74
N VAL A 291 -15.53 21.02 13.66
CA VAL A 291 -14.59 20.89 14.77
C VAL A 291 -13.25 21.52 14.37
N THR A 292 -12.62 22.25 15.28
CA THR A 292 -11.24 22.70 15.12
C THR A 292 -10.30 21.73 15.83
N ILE A 293 -9.21 21.35 15.16
CA ILE A 293 -8.16 20.45 15.68
C ILE A 293 -6.79 20.99 15.33
N TYR A 294 -5.75 20.45 15.95
CA TYR A 294 -4.35 20.67 15.60
C TYR A 294 -3.71 19.35 15.19
N VAL A 295 -2.97 19.36 14.09
CA VAL A 295 -2.23 18.19 13.58
C VAL A 295 -0.73 18.44 13.73
N ASP A 296 -0.06 17.65 14.55
CA ASP A 296 1.34 17.82 14.91
C ASP A 296 2.27 16.92 14.06
N ALA A 297 3.58 17.21 14.12
CA ALA A 297 4.59 16.50 13.35
C ALA A 297 4.81 15.06 13.87
N GLY A 298 5.03 14.14 12.92
CA GLY A 298 5.10 12.68 13.17
C GLY A 298 3.83 12.00 12.68
N GLU A 299 3.94 10.79 12.12
CA GLU A 299 2.74 9.98 11.90
C GLU A 299 2.14 9.59 13.26
N ALA A 300 0.81 9.65 13.36
CA ALA A 300 0.10 8.84 14.34
C ALA A 300 0.45 7.39 14.00
N SER A 301 1.30 6.79 14.84
CA SER A 301 1.77 5.42 14.70
C SER A 301 0.58 4.54 14.34
N GLN A 302 0.68 3.82 13.22
CA GLN A 302 -0.21 2.69 13.00
C GLN A 302 -0.14 1.81 14.26
N PRO A 303 -1.25 1.23 14.74
CA PRO A 303 -1.15 0.30 15.85
C PRO A 303 -0.18 -0.80 15.41
N GLU A 304 0.95 -0.91 16.11
CA GLU A 304 2.08 -1.67 15.58
C GLU A 304 1.73 -3.16 15.64
N ILE A 305 1.88 -3.85 14.51
CA ILE A 305 1.77 -5.31 14.52
C ILE A 305 2.97 -5.86 15.29
N GLN A 306 2.72 -6.32 16.51
CA GLN A 306 3.68 -7.13 17.26
C GLN A 306 3.46 -8.59 16.88
N LEU A 307 4.38 -9.14 16.10
CA LEU A 307 4.43 -10.56 15.79
C LEU A 307 4.75 -11.33 17.07
N VAL A 308 4.11 -12.48 17.25
CA VAL A 308 4.43 -13.43 18.32
C VAL A 308 5.48 -14.38 17.78
N ASP A 309 6.58 -14.54 18.51
CA ASP A 309 7.71 -15.45 18.23
C ASP A 309 8.38 -15.34 16.84
N LEU A 310 8.11 -14.26 16.08
CA LEU A 310 8.75 -13.93 14.80
C LEU A 310 9.44 -12.56 14.81
N GLU A 311 10.71 -12.56 14.40
CA GLU A 311 11.61 -11.41 14.34
C GLU A 311 12.22 -11.24 12.93
N ASP A 312 12.56 -10.00 12.58
CA ASP A 312 13.14 -9.67 11.27
C ASP A 312 14.61 -10.10 11.16
N GLY A 313 14.98 -10.66 10.01
CA GLY A 313 16.29 -11.24 9.71
C GLY A 313 16.53 -12.65 10.27
N MET A 314 15.65 -13.17 11.12
CA MET A 314 15.88 -14.41 11.86
C MET A 314 15.51 -15.68 11.08
N ALA A 315 16.09 -16.81 11.49
CA ALA A 315 15.91 -18.10 10.84
C ALA A 315 14.85 -18.96 11.56
N TYR A 316 13.92 -19.53 10.80
CA TYR A 316 12.79 -20.32 11.29
C TYR A 316 12.71 -21.65 10.56
N ARG A 317 12.26 -22.68 11.26
CA ARG A 317 12.02 -24.00 10.66
C ARG A 317 10.92 -23.92 9.61
N ASN A 318 10.83 -24.94 8.77
CA ASN A 318 9.88 -24.94 7.66
C ASN A 318 8.41 -25.18 8.06
N GLY A 319 8.10 -25.29 9.35
CA GLY A 319 6.73 -25.26 9.88
C GLY A 319 6.66 -24.47 11.19
N PHE A 320 5.70 -23.55 11.31
CA PHE A 320 5.43 -22.72 12.50
C PHE A 320 4.06 -22.05 12.39
N SER A 321 3.61 -21.41 13.47
CA SER A 321 2.39 -20.57 13.45
C SER A 321 2.74 -19.10 13.24
N LEU A 322 2.02 -18.43 12.35
CA LEU A 322 2.05 -16.97 12.19
C LEU A 322 0.95 -16.36 13.06
N GLN A 323 1.33 -15.54 14.02
CA GLN A 323 0.41 -14.95 15.00
C GLN A 323 0.84 -13.52 15.34
N ILE A 324 -0.11 -12.68 15.73
CA ILE A 324 0.14 -11.32 16.21
C ILE A 324 -0.47 -11.12 17.60
N SER A 325 0.06 -10.16 18.36
CA SER A 325 -0.60 -9.69 19.58
C SER A 325 -2.02 -9.18 19.26
N PRO A 326 -3.03 -9.40 20.12
CA PRO A 326 -4.38 -8.88 19.89
C PRO A 326 -4.41 -7.36 19.68
N MET A 327 -5.15 -6.90 18.66
CA MET A 327 -5.23 -5.49 18.26
C MET A 327 -6.67 -4.99 18.24
N GLU A 328 -6.94 -3.85 18.86
CA GLU A 328 -8.26 -3.22 18.83
C GLU A 328 -8.64 -2.77 17.41
N GLY A 329 -9.89 -3.01 17.02
CA GLY A 329 -10.41 -2.62 15.70
C GLY A 329 -9.97 -3.51 14.53
N VAL A 330 -9.24 -4.60 14.80
CA VAL A 330 -8.90 -5.64 13.82
C VAL A 330 -9.90 -6.78 13.92
N ALA A 331 -10.45 -7.21 12.77
CA ALA A 331 -11.40 -8.31 12.66
C ALA A 331 -10.82 -9.51 11.88
N SER A 332 -9.78 -9.30 11.09
CA SER A 332 -9.05 -10.37 10.41
C SER A 332 -7.61 -9.98 10.13
N VAL A 333 -6.73 -10.97 9.99
CA VAL A 333 -5.33 -10.77 9.60
C VAL A 333 -5.02 -11.67 8.42
N VAL A 334 -4.42 -11.08 7.37
CA VAL A 334 -3.96 -11.77 6.17
C VAL A 334 -2.45 -11.91 6.26
N TYR A 335 -1.95 -13.13 6.04
CA TYR A 335 -0.53 -13.46 6.01
C TYR A 335 -0.13 -13.91 4.59
N SER A 336 1.03 -13.45 4.13
CA SER A 336 1.58 -13.78 2.80
C SER A 336 3.11 -13.82 2.82
N ALA A 337 3.71 -14.55 1.87
CA ALA A 337 5.15 -14.55 1.58
C ALA A 337 5.37 -14.03 0.16
N GLY A 338 5.77 -12.76 0.02
CA GLY A 338 5.77 -12.08 -1.28
C GLY A 338 4.37 -12.03 -1.88
N GLU A 339 4.18 -12.64 -3.06
CA GLU A 339 2.87 -12.75 -3.73
C GLU A 339 2.05 -13.98 -3.30
N TYR A 340 2.63 -14.90 -2.52
CA TYR A 340 1.96 -16.15 -2.11
C TYR A 340 1.16 -15.94 -0.82
N GLY A 341 -0.15 -16.20 -0.86
CA GLY A 341 -1.01 -16.19 0.32
C GLY A 341 -0.70 -17.38 1.24
N LEU A 342 -0.45 -17.12 2.53
CA LEU A 342 -0.18 -18.14 3.54
C LEU A 342 -1.45 -18.49 4.34
N GLY A 343 -2.34 -17.52 4.54
CA GLY A 343 -3.65 -17.75 5.14
C GLY A 343 -4.31 -16.48 5.65
N VAL A 344 -5.55 -16.63 6.14
CA VAL A 344 -6.32 -15.54 6.75
C VAL A 344 -6.92 -16.05 8.05
N SER A 345 -6.66 -15.36 9.15
CA SER A 345 -7.25 -15.69 10.44
C SER A 345 -8.23 -14.62 10.90
N ARG A 346 -9.30 -15.06 11.58
CA ARG A 346 -10.36 -14.21 12.16
C ARG A 346 -10.53 -14.45 13.66
N ASP A 347 -9.63 -15.22 14.26
CA ASP A 347 -9.65 -15.52 15.68
C ASP A 347 -9.08 -14.34 16.49
N THR A 348 -9.98 -13.44 16.86
CA THR A 348 -9.69 -12.26 17.68
C THR A 348 -9.30 -12.60 19.12
N ALA A 349 -9.62 -13.81 19.60
CA ALA A 349 -9.33 -14.24 20.96
C ALA A 349 -7.88 -14.75 21.09
N ASN A 350 -7.39 -15.47 20.09
CA ASN A 350 -6.08 -16.12 20.09
C ASN A 350 -5.01 -15.39 19.26
N GLY A 351 -5.17 -14.09 18.95
CA GLY A 351 -4.14 -13.32 18.23
C GLY A 351 -4.00 -13.68 16.74
N PHE A 352 -5.08 -14.14 16.11
CA PHE A 352 -5.16 -14.43 14.68
C PHE A 352 -4.10 -15.43 14.16
N PRO A 353 -3.97 -16.64 14.72
CA PRO A 353 -2.97 -17.62 14.32
C PRO A 353 -3.29 -18.22 12.93
N VAL A 354 -2.23 -18.55 12.17
CA VAL A 354 -2.25 -19.37 10.94
C VAL A 354 -1.03 -20.29 10.96
N ASP A 355 -1.25 -21.60 11.00
CA ASP A 355 -0.16 -22.58 10.86
C ASP A 355 0.28 -22.67 9.40
N VAL A 356 1.59 -22.53 9.17
CA VAL A 356 2.20 -22.51 7.83
C VAL A 356 3.28 -23.56 7.72
N VAL A 357 3.36 -24.19 6.54
CA VAL A 357 4.46 -25.11 6.18
C VAL A 357 5.04 -24.68 4.84
N PHE A 358 6.34 -24.42 4.82
CA PHE A 358 7.12 -24.09 3.63
C PHE A 358 7.80 -25.36 3.09
N ASN A 359 7.68 -25.58 1.79
CA ASN A 359 8.35 -26.69 1.08
C ASN A 359 9.69 -26.29 0.46
N GLU A 360 10.08 -25.03 0.63
CA GLU A 360 11.32 -24.45 0.08
C GLU A 360 12.05 -23.65 1.16
N TYR A 361 13.38 -23.64 1.08
CA TYR A 361 14.26 -23.01 2.06
C TYR A 361 14.79 -21.64 1.59
N GLY A 362 15.50 -20.93 2.47
CA GLY A 362 16.09 -19.62 2.23
C GLY A 362 15.19 -18.44 2.62
N ALA A 363 15.64 -17.23 2.29
CA ALA A 363 14.94 -16.00 2.68
C ALA A 363 13.51 -15.90 2.10
N ARG A 364 12.55 -15.40 2.89
CA ARG A 364 11.17 -15.10 2.50
C ARG A 364 10.72 -13.80 3.16
N SER A 365 10.09 -12.92 2.39
CA SER A 365 9.48 -11.68 2.92
C SER A 365 8.05 -11.96 3.37
N ILE A 366 7.83 -12.09 4.67
CA ILE A 366 6.49 -12.24 5.26
C ILE A 366 5.82 -10.86 5.32
N ILE A 367 4.61 -10.77 4.79
CA ILE A 367 3.78 -9.57 4.82
C ILE A 367 2.51 -9.89 5.61
N VAL A 368 2.24 -9.08 6.63
CA VAL A 368 1.11 -9.21 7.54
C VAL A 368 0.23 -7.98 7.42
N GLN A 369 -1.05 -8.18 7.11
CA GLN A 369 -2.03 -7.12 6.94
C GLN A 369 -3.18 -7.32 7.93
N ALA A 370 -3.29 -6.42 8.91
CA ALA A 370 -4.40 -6.40 9.85
C ALA A 370 -5.57 -5.60 9.24
N LEU A 371 -6.74 -6.21 9.13
CA LEU A 371 -7.93 -5.64 8.49
C LEU A 371 -9.08 -5.49 9.49
N ALA A 372 -9.87 -4.42 9.35
CA ALA A 372 -11.12 -4.23 10.08
C ALA A 372 -12.27 -5.05 9.44
N ALA A 373 -13.44 -5.05 10.08
CA ALA A 373 -14.59 -5.87 9.65
C ALA A 373 -15.17 -5.47 8.28
N ASP A 374 -14.94 -4.22 7.87
CA ASP A 374 -15.21 -3.62 6.55
C ASP A 374 -14.20 -4.06 5.47
N GLY A 375 -13.19 -4.86 5.82
CA GLY A 375 -12.09 -5.27 4.92
C GLY A 375 -11.00 -4.21 4.74
N ARG A 376 -11.10 -3.06 5.41
CA ARG A 376 -10.14 -1.95 5.30
C ARG A 376 -8.87 -2.25 6.09
N LEU A 377 -7.72 -1.96 5.49
CA LEU A 377 -6.41 -2.06 6.14
C LEU A 377 -6.33 -1.14 7.39
N VAL A 378 -5.94 -1.72 8.52
CA VAL A 378 -5.73 -1.07 9.83
C VAL A 378 -4.24 -0.83 10.07
N SER A 379 -3.42 -1.84 9.78
CA SER A 379 -1.95 -1.80 9.94
C SER A 379 -1.30 -2.83 9.02
N GLN A 380 -0.06 -2.60 8.61
CA GLN A 380 0.73 -3.55 7.83
C GLN A 380 2.18 -3.60 8.31
N LYS A 381 2.75 -4.81 8.43
CA LYS A 381 4.15 -5.05 8.72
C LYS A 381 4.74 -6.02 7.72
N ALA A 382 5.99 -5.82 7.34
CA ALA A 382 6.75 -6.76 6.54
C ALA A 382 8.05 -7.07 7.29
N ILE A 383 8.43 -8.35 7.31
CA ILE A 383 9.71 -8.83 7.84
C ILE A 383 10.32 -9.82 6.86
N THR A 384 11.64 -9.93 6.83
CA THR A 384 12.35 -10.99 6.14
C THR A 384 12.69 -12.08 7.15
N ILE A 385 12.36 -13.34 6.85
CA ILE A 385 12.81 -14.50 7.63
C ILE A 385 13.59 -15.46 6.73
N VAL A 386 14.40 -16.34 7.32
CA VAL A 386 15.11 -17.39 6.59
C VAL A 386 14.51 -18.75 6.94
N ILE A 387 13.86 -19.39 5.98
CA ILE A 387 13.32 -20.74 6.18
C ILE A 387 14.46 -21.77 6.12
N VAL A 388 14.61 -22.58 7.16
CA VAL A 388 15.60 -23.67 7.25
C VAL A 388 14.92 -25.04 7.34
N PRO A 389 15.60 -26.14 6.92
CA PRO A 389 15.05 -27.48 7.00
C PRO A 389 14.65 -27.89 8.42
N GLY A 390 13.46 -28.48 8.58
CA GLY A 390 13.01 -29.08 9.82
C GLY A 390 13.26 -30.59 9.87
N THR A 391 13.87 -31.06 10.97
CA THR A 391 13.80 -32.45 11.45
C THR A 391 12.80 -32.56 12.62
N GLU A 392 12.30 -33.75 12.93
CA GLU A 392 11.06 -33.95 13.72
C GLU A 392 11.01 -33.27 15.10
N ASP A 393 12.13 -32.99 15.77
CA ASP A 393 12.18 -32.42 17.14
C ASP A 393 12.32 -30.88 17.25
N GLY A 394 11.94 -30.13 16.21
CA GLY A 394 11.46 -28.74 16.37
C GLY A 394 12.42 -27.61 16.81
N LEU A 395 13.63 -27.85 17.33
CA LEU A 395 14.60 -26.81 17.72
C LEU A 395 15.86 -26.80 16.82
N PRO A 396 16.38 -25.64 16.37
CA PRO A 396 17.60 -25.62 15.56
C PRO A 396 18.75 -26.30 16.32
N PRO A 397 19.64 -27.06 15.66
CA PRO A 397 20.73 -27.70 16.36
C PRO A 397 21.57 -26.63 17.06
N ALA A 398 21.75 -26.81 18.37
CA ALA A 398 22.43 -25.84 19.22
C ALA A 398 23.55 -26.56 19.96
N ILE A 399 24.70 -25.89 20.08
CA ILE A 399 25.82 -26.36 20.89
C ILE A 399 26.33 -25.22 21.76
N ARG A 400 26.56 -25.49 23.04
CA ARG A 400 27.11 -24.52 23.99
C ARG A 400 28.21 -25.15 24.83
N PHE A 401 29.32 -24.46 25.01
CA PHE A 401 30.26 -24.78 26.08
C PHE A 401 29.56 -24.59 27.44
N MET A 402 29.64 -25.63 28.27
CA MET A 402 29.30 -25.60 29.70
C MET A 402 30.56 -25.40 30.55
N SER A 403 31.71 -25.87 30.06
CA SER A 403 33.03 -25.61 30.64
C SER A 403 34.10 -25.72 29.55
N PRO A 404 35.07 -24.79 29.49
CA PRO A 404 35.11 -23.50 30.19
C PRO A 404 34.05 -22.52 29.65
N LEU A 405 33.84 -21.41 30.35
CA LEU A 405 32.97 -20.31 29.93
C LEU A 405 33.80 -19.15 29.30
N PRO A 406 33.17 -18.25 28.53
CA PRO A 406 33.86 -17.10 27.93
C PRO A 406 34.53 -16.21 28.99
N GLY A 407 35.83 -15.97 28.82
CA GLY A 407 36.65 -15.16 29.72
C GLY A 407 37.27 -15.90 30.92
N ASP A 408 37.00 -17.20 31.07
CA ASP A 408 37.59 -18.02 32.13
C ASP A 408 39.13 -18.05 32.06
N GLN A 409 39.77 -18.21 33.21
CA GLN A 409 41.22 -18.12 33.35
C GLN A 409 41.80 -19.30 34.13
N PHE A 410 42.76 -20.00 33.53
CA PHE A 410 43.32 -21.25 34.04
C PHE A 410 44.83 -21.18 34.21
N GLY A 411 45.39 -22.05 35.06
CA GLY A 411 46.82 -22.36 35.06
C GLY A 411 47.19 -23.30 33.91
N ARG A 412 48.42 -23.79 33.90
CA ARG A 412 48.96 -24.72 32.88
C ARG A 412 48.58 -26.17 33.15
N ASP A 413 47.29 -26.38 33.40
CA ASP A 413 46.72 -27.63 33.87
C ASP A 413 45.91 -28.34 32.77
N THR A 414 45.37 -29.51 33.11
CA THR A 414 44.38 -30.20 32.26
C THR A 414 43.02 -29.56 32.46
N ILE A 415 42.49 -28.94 31.40
CA ILE A 415 41.16 -28.35 31.36
C ILE A 415 40.16 -29.41 30.91
N GLN A 416 39.05 -29.52 31.64
CA GLN A 416 37.89 -30.30 31.23
C GLN A 416 37.07 -29.46 30.24
N LEU A 417 36.82 -30.02 29.06
CA LEU A 417 36.02 -29.42 28.00
C LEU A 417 34.69 -30.15 27.98
N MET A 418 33.60 -29.41 28.16
CA MET A 418 32.25 -29.96 28.16
C MET A 418 31.33 -29.01 27.42
N ALA A 419 30.69 -29.52 26.37
CA ALA A 419 29.61 -28.86 25.67
C ALA A 419 28.31 -29.62 25.87
N ALA A 420 27.19 -28.91 25.88
CA ALA A 420 25.87 -29.50 25.71
C ALA A 420 25.38 -29.24 24.29
N GLY A 421 24.87 -30.29 23.64
CA GLY A 421 24.17 -30.21 22.37
C GLY A 421 22.67 -30.39 22.54
N SER A 422 21.89 -29.95 21.55
CA SER A 422 20.52 -30.43 21.33
C SER A 422 20.53 -31.89 20.87
N ASP A 423 19.41 -32.60 21.04
CA ASP A 423 19.24 -34.04 20.74
C ASP A 423 19.63 -34.45 19.29
N SER A 424 19.60 -33.49 18.35
CA SER A 424 20.05 -33.67 16.96
C SER A 424 21.58 -33.70 16.76
N VAL A 425 22.37 -33.34 17.78
CA VAL A 425 23.82 -33.43 17.80
C VAL A 425 24.21 -34.77 18.42
N THR A 426 24.89 -35.62 17.65
CA THR A 426 25.31 -36.97 18.10
C THR A 426 26.81 -37.08 18.38
N ARG A 427 27.59 -36.09 17.93
CA ARG A 427 29.04 -36.03 18.07
C ARG A 427 29.53 -34.59 18.05
N VAL A 428 30.61 -34.30 18.76
CA VAL A 428 31.29 -33.00 18.73
C VAL A 428 32.79 -33.15 18.47
N VAL A 429 33.40 -32.10 17.94
CA VAL A 429 34.86 -31.94 17.82
C VAL A 429 35.27 -30.59 18.39
N TYR A 430 36.30 -30.60 19.24
CA TYR A 430 36.87 -29.43 19.90
C TYR A 430 38.17 -29.00 19.23
N TYR A 431 38.34 -27.69 19.12
CA TYR A 431 39.51 -27.04 18.56
C TYR A 431 40.03 -25.97 19.53
N ALA A 432 41.35 -25.76 19.55
CA ALA A 432 41.98 -24.56 20.09
C ALA A 432 42.84 -23.91 18.98
N ASP A 433 42.59 -22.64 18.69
CA ASP A 433 43.30 -21.83 17.70
C ASP A 433 43.39 -22.51 16.31
N GLY A 434 42.29 -23.17 15.93
CA GLY A 434 42.17 -23.90 14.66
C GLY A 434 42.74 -25.33 14.66
N VAL A 435 43.39 -25.78 15.73
CA VAL A 435 43.93 -27.15 15.86
C VAL A 435 42.95 -28.03 16.62
N GLU A 436 42.62 -29.22 16.09
CA GLU A 436 41.79 -30.20 16.79
C GLU A 436 42.48 -30.69 18.08
N ILE A 437 41.73 -30.67 19.19
CA ILE A 437 42.22 -31.05 20.52
C ILE A 437 41.47 -32.23 21.15
N GLY A 438 40.32 -32.62 20.61
CA GLY A 438 39.57 -33.80 21.05
C GLY A 438 38.19 -33.90 20.41
N ALA A 439 37.55 -35.05 20.57
CA ALA A 439 36.18 -35.29 20.12
C ALA A 439 35.41 -36.10 21.17
N SER A 440 34.08 -36.07 21.11
CA SER A 440 33.20 -36.80 22.02
C SER A 440 31.85 -37.12 21.33
N SER A 441 31.19 -38.21 21.71
CA SER A 441 29.97 -38.71 21.06
C SER A 441 29.05 -39.41 22.06
N ASP A 442 28.91 -38.79 23.24
CA ASP A 442 28.16 -39.34 24.36
C ASP A 442 26.65 -39.07 24.19
N ALA A 443 25.81 -39.98 24.71
CA ALA A 443 24.42 -40.15 24.27
C ALA A 443 23.39 -39.34 25.06
N GLU A 444 23.78 -38.70 26.17
CA GLU A 444 22.88 -37.95 27.07
C GLU A 444 22.99 -36.42 26.87
N GLY A 445 23.35 -35.97 25.67
CA GLY A 445 23.36 -34.55 25.27
C GLY A 445 24.51 -33.70 25.83
N ALA A 446 25.38 -34.27 26.67
CA ALA A 446 26.61 -33.66 27.17
C ALA A 446 27.83 -34.37 26.59
N PHE A 447 28.86 -33.62 26.18
CA PHE A 447 29.97 -34.14 25.37
C PHE A 447 31.35 -33.90 26.01
N PRO A 448 31.72 -34.63 27.08
CA PRO A 448 32.95 -34.39 27.81
C PRO A 448 34.20 -34.81 27.02
N THR A 449 35.29 -34.05 27.19
CA THR A 449 36.67 -34.44 26.88
C THR A 449 37.64 -33.62 27.75
N SER A 450 38.96 -33.86 27.68
CA SER A 450 39.93 -33.07 28.43
C SER A 450 41.22 -32.81 27.66
N ARG A 451 41.85 -31.65 27.89
CA ARG A 451 43.08 -31.25 27.21
C ARG A 451 43.99 -30.45 28.13
N GLN A 452 45.29 -30.73 28.06
CA GLN A 452 46.31 -29.96 28.78
C GLN A 452 46.80 -28.78 27.95
N PHE A 453 46.88 -27.60 28.57
CA PHE A 453 47.31 -26.36 27.93
C PHE A 453 48.63 -25.86 28.53
N TRP A 454 49.69 -25.85 27.70
CA TRP A 454 51.05 -25.47 28.12
C TRP A 454 51.45 -24.03 27.77
N GLN A 455 50.79 -23.45 26.77
CA GLN A 455 51.08 -22.11 26.24
C GLN A 455 50.17 -21.09 26.92
N VAL A 456 50.79 -20.08 27.54
CA VAL A 456 50.12 -18.93 28.16
C VAL A 456 49.60 -17.94 27.12
N GLY A 457 48.57 -17.18 27.50
CA GLY A 457 47.92 -16.18 26.66
C GLY A 457 46.45 -16.49 26.39
N LEU A 458 45.85 -15.67 25.51
CA LEU A 458 44.49 -15.87 25.01
C LEU A 458 44.43 -17.12 24.12
N ARG A 459 43.39 -17.94 24.27
CA ARG A 459 43.11 -19.12 23.45
C ARG A 459 41.70 -19.03 22.88
N HIS A 460 41.56 -19.26 21.58
CA HIS A 460 40.27 -19.32 20.90
C HIS A 460 39.80 -20.78 20.85
N LEU A 461 38.84 -21.15 21.70
CA LEU A 461 38.25 -22.49 21.70
C LEU A 461 37.02 -22.51 20.80
N ARG A 462 36.94 -23.50 19.92
CA ARG A 462 35.76 -23.74 19.07
C ARG A 462 35.27 -25.17 19.25
N VAL A 463 33.96 -25.35 19.38
CA VAL A 463 33.32 -26.67 19.33
C VAL A 463 32.40 -26.73 18.12
N ILE A 464 32.44 -27.84 17.38
CA ILE A 464 31.57 -28.13 16.23
C ILE A 464 30.78 -29.39 16.56
N GLY A 465 29.45 -29.26 16.60
CA GLY A 465 28.51 -30.37 16.72
C GLY A 465 28.10 -30.92 15.35
N PHE A 466 27.94 -32.23 15.27
CA PHE A 466 27.60 -32.98 14.07
C PHE A 466 26.31 -33.80 14.29
N ASN A 467 25.51 -33.95 13.24
CA ASN A 467 24.32 -34.79 13.26
C ASN A 467 24.64 -36.28 13.05
N GLN A 468 23.63 -37.14 13.13
CA GLN A 468 23.75 -38.59 12.88
C GLN A 468 24.27 -38.98 11.49
N HIS A 469 24.14 -38.11 10.49
CA HIS A 469 24.62 -38.33 9.11
C HIS A 469 26.07 -37.85 8.91
N GLY A 470 26.65 -37.17 9.91
CA GLY A 470 28.01 -36.64 9.87
C GLY A 470 28.12 -35.20 9.37
N ASP A 471 27.01 -34.53 9.09
CA ASP A 471 27.00 -33.11 8.70
C ASP A 471 27.24 -32.20 9.91
N VAL A 472 27.82 -31.02 9.69
CA VAL A 472 27.91 -29.98 10.72
C VAL A 472 26.49 -29.48 11.03
N ALA A 473 26.09 -29.60 12.30
CA ALA A 473 24.78 -29.23 12.78
C ALA A 473 24.81 -27.86 13.48
N ALA A 474 25.85 -27.60 14.30
CA ALA A 474 26.00 -26.38 15.08
C ALA A 474 27.48 -26.10 15.38
N ASP A 475 27.86 -24.86 15.65
CA ASP A 475 29.17 -24.54 16.23
C ASP A 475 29.12 -23.36 17.22
N GLN A 476 30.13 -23.27 18.08
CA GLN A 476 30.32 -22.14 18.99
C GLN A 476 31.81 -21.88 19.18
N THR A 477 32.20 -20.61 19.29
CA THR A 477 33.56 -20.18 19.66
C THR A 477 33.51 -19.35 20.94
N ILE A 478 34.48 -19.57 21.83
CA ILE A 478 34.69 -18.81 23.08
C ILE A 478 36.18 -18.51 23.27
N ASP A 479 36.48 -17.46 24.02
CA ASP A 479 37.85 -17.08 24.36
C ASP A 479 38.14 -17.38 25.84
N ILE A 480 39.31 -17.95 26.15
CA ILE A 480 39.81 -18.16 27.51
C ILE A 480 41.25 -17.67 27.67
N THR A 481 41.75 -17.51 28.89
CA THR A 481 43.14 -17.12 29.16
C THR A 481 43.90 -18.18 29.96
N ILE A 482 45.08 -18.59 29.49
CA ILE A 482 46.02 -19.44 30.24
C ILE A 482 47.10 -18.54 30.87
N ARG A 483 47.33 -18.66 32.18
CA ARG A 483 48.29 -17.87 32.97
C ARG A 483 49.62 -18.62 33.23
#